data_AF-A0A072NST6-F1
#
_entry.id   AF-A0A072NST6-F1
#
_cell.length_a   1.000
_cell.length_b   1.000
_cell.length_c   1.000
_cell.angle_alpha   90.00
_cell.angle_beta   90.00
_cell.angle_gamma   90.00
#
_symmetry.space_group_name_H-M   'P 1'
#
loop_
_entity.id
_entity.type
_entity.pdbx_description
1 polymer ?
#
loop_
_entity_poly.entity_id
_entity_poly.type
_entity_poly.pdbx_seq_one_letter_code
_entity_poly.pdbx_strand_id
1 'polypeptide(L)'
;MNFFHVHPANPRDDFMLLSPLDLDHELSTYQCHDEKRKYYFCPKCGVRCFTFGGVGQVDVVDFRAVGELGDYKEGEGKRQVWRAMWDGEDNTRPYVSVNGTSIDPREDFDLRVLTEEKRVQYFDDRSEPEEKREDPRWDRPHYGGCY
;
A
#
# COMPACT_ATOMS: atom_id res chain seq x y z
N MET A 1 4.27 14.92 3.90
CA MET A 1 3.58 13.67 3.50
C MET A 1 4.48 12.51 3.92
N ASN A 2 4.04 11.66 4.84
CA ASN A 2 4.86 10.54 5.33
C ASN A 2 4.79 9.39 4.31
N PHE A 3 5.93 8.91 3.81
CA PHE A 3 6.05 7.80 2.87
C PHE A 3 6.58 6.52 3.51
N PHE A 4 5.79 5.93 4.41
CA PHE A 4 6.06 4.57 4.90
C PHE A 4 5.49 3.55 3.90
N HIS A 5 6.35 3.00 3.05
CA HIS A 5 5.98 1.96 2.09
C HIS A 5 6.00 0.57 2.72
N VAL A 6 4.84 -0.08 2.80
CA VAL A 6 4.73 -1.51 3.15
C VAL A 6 4.20 -2.28 1.95
N HIS A 7 4.92 -3.32 1.54
CA HIS A 7 4.58 -4.12 0.38
C HIS A 7 3.97 -5.46 0.81
N PRO A 8 2.78 -5.83 0.30
CA PRO A 8 2.33 -7.21 0.41
C PRO A 8 3.31 -8.14 -0.32
N ALA A 9 3.54 -9.33 0.23
CA ALA A 9 4.43 -10.32 -0.38
C ALA A 9 3.90 -10.75 -1.76
N ASN A 10 2.58 -10.90 -1.88
CA ASN A 10 1.87 -11.08 -3.13
C ASN A 10 0.77 -10.00 -3.28
N PRO A 11 1.01 -8.95 -4.08
CA PRO A 11 0.04 -7.87 -4.29
C PRO A 11 -1.35 -8.28 -4.78
N ARG A 12 -1.49 -9.42 -5.44
CA ARG A 12 -2.79 -9.93 -5.93
C ARG A 12 -3.56 -10.63 -4.81
N ASP A 13 -2.86 -11.47 -4.06
CA ASP A 13 -3.49 -12.41 -3.14
C ASP A 13 -3.56 -11.84 -1.71
N ASP A 14 -2.56 -11.07 -1.30
CA ASP A 14 -2.41 -10.54 0.07
C ASP A 14 -2.94 -9.10 0.21
N PHE A 15 -3.51 -8.53 -0.85
CA PHE A 15 -4.14 -7.20 -0.81
C PHE A 15 -5.51 -7.22 -1.49
N MET A 16 -6.47 -6.58 -0.83
CA MET A 16 -7.76 -6.25 -1.40
C MET A 16 -8.27 -4.97 -0.78
N LEU A 17 -8.92 -4.14 -1.58
CA LEU A 17 -9.53 -2.91 -1.12
C LEU A 17 -11.04 -3.12 -0.99
N LEU A 18 -11.55 -2.91 0.22
CA LEU A 18 -12.97 -3.10 0.56
C LEU A 18 -13.86 -1.94 0.08
N SER A 19 -13.28 -0.75 0.00
CA SER A 19 -13.89 0.50 -0.45
C SER A 19 -12.80 1.58 -0.54
N PRO A 20 -12.87 2.53 -1.48
CA PRO A 20 -13.82 2.60 -2.59
C PRO A 20 -13.56 1.53 -3.66
N LEU A 21 -14.52 1.31 -4.58
CA LEU A 21 -14.35 0.36 -5.69
C LEU A 21 -13.98 1.07 -7.00
N ASP A 22 -14.38 2.34 -7.16
CA ASP A 22 -13.96 3.20 -8.27
C ASP A 22 -12.88 4.18 -7.79
N LEU A 23 -11.63 3.73 -7.84
CA LEU A 23 -10.49 4.44 -7.25
C LEU A 23 -10.29 5.84 -7.85
N ASP A 24 -10.37 5.96 -9.17
CA ASP A 24 -10.03 7.20 -9.87
C ASP A 24 -11.13 8.26 -9.73
N HIS A 25 -12.36 7.85 -9.38
CA HIS A 25 -13.47 8.76 -9.11
C HIS A 25 -13.61 9.10 -7.62
N GLU A 26 -13.35 8.15 -6.72
CA GLU A 26 -13.60 8.31 -5.28
C GLU A 26 -12.36 8.73 -4.47
N LEU A 27 -11.16 8.48 -4.98
CA LEU A 27 -9.90 8.91 -4.37
C LEU A 27 -9.23 9.98 -5.21
N SER A 28 -8.45 10.84 -4.55
CA SER A 28 -7.55 11.74 -5.25
C SER A 28 -6.20 11.08 -5.46
N THR A 29 -5.50 11.50 -6.50
CA THR A 29 -4.22 10.95 -6.88
C THR A 29 -3.17 12.02 -6.98
N TYR A 30 -1.95 11.64 -6.61
CA TYR A 30 -0.73 12.32 -6.99
C TYR A 30 0.10 11.36 -7.85
N GLN A 31 0.74 11.85 -8.90
CA GLN A 31 1.63 11.06 -9.77
C GLN A 31 2.98 11.78 -9.87
N CYS A 32 4.05 11.00 -10.01
CA CYS A 32 5.42 11.51 -10.12
C CYS A 32 6.06 10.97 -11.40
N HIS A 33 6.99 11.75 -11.96
CA HIS A 33 7.87 11.35 -13.06
C HIS A 33 7.09 10.74 -14.24
N ASP A 34 7.39 9.51 -14.62
CA ASP A 34 6.79 8.78 -15.75
C ASP A 34 5.30 8.45 -15.56
N GLU A 35 4.65 8.94 -14.50
CA GLU A 35 3.23 8.72 -14.18
C GLU A 35 2.81 7.24 -14.06
N LYS A 36 3.78 6.33 -13.96
CA LYS A 36 3.57 4.87 -13.84
C LYS A 36 2.89 4.42 -12.55
N ARG A 37 2.89 5.27 -11.52
CA ARG A 37 2.34 4.97 -10.19
C ARG A 37 1.43 6.08 -9.73
N LYS A 38 0.23 5.71 -9.28
CA LYS A 38 -0.75 6.60 -8.65
C LYS A 38 -0.63 6.46 -7.14
N TYR A 39 -0.37 7.57 -6.47
CA TYR A 39 -0.41 7.67 -5.01
C TYR A 39 -1.83 8.09 -4.61
N TYR A 40 -2.66 7.11 -4.26
CA TYR A 40 -4.04 7.35 -3.88
C TYR A 40 -4.14 7.88 -2.44
N PHE A 41 -4.92 8.94 -2.25
CA PHE A 41 -5.21 9.51 -0.95
C PHE A 41 -6.68 9.92 -0.83
N CYS A 42 -7.17 9.95 0.41
CA CYS A 42 -8.53 10.38 0.68
C CYS A 42 -8.66 11.89 0.46
N PRO A 43 -9.58 12.37 -0.42
CA PRO A 43 -9.76 13.80 -0.67
C PRO A 43 -10.27 14.58 0.54
N LYS A 44 -10.85 13.89 1.54
CA LYS A 44 -11.44 14.52 2.74
C LYS A 44 -10.42 14.73 3.85
N CYS A 45 -9.62 13.71 4.17
CA CYS A 45 -8.65 13.78 5.28
C CYS A 45 -7.19 13.89 4.83
N GLY A 46 -6.90 13.76 3.54
CA GLY A 46 -5.55 13.86 2.98
C GLY A 46 -4.63 12.67 3.29
N VAL A 47 -5.13 11.63 3.97
CA VAL A 47 -4.34 10.44 4.30
C VAL A 47 -4.07 9.63 3.03
N ARG A 48 -2.79 9.31 2.77
CA ARG A 48 -2.41 8.36 1.71
C ARG A 48 -2.89 6.97 2.11
N CYS A 49 -3.70 6.36 1.24
CA CYS A 49 -4.22 5.01 1.43
C CYS A 49 -3.19 3.99 0.95
N PHE A 50 -2.89 4.00 -0.36
CA PHE A 50 -1.94 3.10 -1.00
C PHE A 50 -1.42 3.70 -2.30
N THR A 51 -0.31 3.17 -2.80
CA THR A 51 0.24 3.44 -4.12
C THR A 51 0.00 2.23 -4.99
N PHE A 52 -0.47 2.46 -6.22
CA PHE A 52 -0.72 1.40 -7.19
C PHE A 52 -0.11 1.72 -8.55
N GLY A 53 0.41 0.68 -9.21
CA GLY A 53 0.77 0.70 -10.63
C GLY A 53 0.48 -0.67 -11.24
N GLY A 54 -0.23 -0.68 -12.37
CA GLY A 54 -0.70 -1.90 -13.05
C GLY A 54 -2.19 -1.84 -13.34
N VAL A 55 -2.80 -3.00 -13.54
CA VAL A 55 -4.23 -3.16 -13.83
C VAL A 55 -4.96 -3.68 -12.60
N GLY A 56 -6.09 -3.07 -12.26
CA GLY A 56 -6.97 -3.53 -11.18
C GLY A 56 -8.36 -3.92 -11.68
N GLN A 57 -9.07 -4.71 -10.90
CA GLN A 57 -10.46 -5.06 -11.17
C GLN A 57 -11.29 -5.10 -9.89
N VAL A 58 -12.60 -4.96 -10.05
CA VAL A 58 -13.56 -5.35 -9.03
C VAL A 58 -13.83 -6.85 -9.16
N ASP A 59 -13.76 -7.56 -8.05
CA ASP A 59 -14.01 -8.99 -7.93
C ASP A 59 -14.99 -9.27 -6.78
N VAL A 60 -15.63 -10.43 -6.79
CA VAL A 60 -16.54 -10.88 -5.73
C VAL A 60 -15.85 -11.97 -4.93
N VAL A 61 -15.45 -11.64 -3.70
CA VAL A 61 -14.72 -12.57 -2.81
C VAL A 61 -15.64 -13.12 -1.75
N ASP A 62 -15.51 -14.41 -1.44
CA ASP A 62 -16.16 -15.06 -0.30
C ASP A 62 -15.26 -14.96 0.94
N PHE A 63 -15.60 -14.06 1.85
CA PHE A 63 -14.82 -13.74 3.05
C PHE A 63 -14.71 -14.92 4.03
N ARG A 64 -15.62 -15.91 3.94
CA ARG A 64 -15.52 -17.15 4.71
C ARG A 64 -14.28 -17.95 4.35
N ALA A 65 -13.76 -17.81 3.12
CA ALA A 65 -12.55 -18.49 2.65
C ALA A 65 -11.25 -17.73 3.00
N VAL A 66 -11.34 -16.46 3.39
CA VAL A 66 -10.18 -15.58 3.63
C VAL A 66 -9.84 -15.45 5.13
N GLY A 67 -10.65 -16.04 6.01
CA GLY A 67 -10.36 -16.12 7.44
C GLY A 67 -10.61 -14.84 8.23
N GLU A 68 -11.24 -13.82 7.63
CA GLU A 68 -11.74 -12.67 8.38
C GLU A 68 -13.06 -13.02 9.07
N LEU A 69 -13.00 -13.11 10.40
CA LEU A 69 -14.10 -13.39 11.32
C LEU A 69 -15.07 -12.21 11.38
N GLY A 70 -16.18 -12.35 10.68
CA GLY A 70 -17.47 -11.80 11.08
C GLY A 70 -18.47 -12.94 11.24
N ASP A 71 -19.44 -12.78 12.14
CA ASP A 71 -20.62 -13.66 12.23
C ASP A 71 -21.51 -13.45 10.99
N TYR A 72 -21.06 -13.94 9.84
CA TYR A 72 -21.80 -13.82 8.58
C TYR A 72 -22.98 -14.79 8.59
N LYS A 73 -24.20 -14.27 8.39
CA LYS A 73 -25.35 -15.13 8.11
C LYS A 73 -25.25 -15.73 6.71
N GLU A 74 -25.99 -16.81 6.47
CA GLU A 74 -26.05 -17.46 5.17
C GLU A 74 -26.51 -16.47 4.08
N GLY A 75 -25.64 -16.19 3.12
CA GLY A 75 -25.85 -15.15 2.09
C GLY A 75 -25.03 -13.86 2.26
N GLU A 76 -24.45 -13.61 3.45
CA GLU A 76 -23.69 -12.38 3.77
C GLU A 76 -22.16 -12.52 3.57
N GLY A 77 -21.67 -13.68 3.13
CA GLY A 77 -20.23 -13.96 3.04
C GLY A 77 -19.54 -13.45 1.77
N LYS A 78 -20.28 -12.99 0.75
CA LYS A 78 -19.70 -12.50 -0.51
C LYS A 78 -19.74 -10.99 -0.58
N ARG A 79 -18.60 -10.37 -0.90
CA ARG A 79 -18.48 -8.92 -1.03
C ARG A 79 -17.68 -8.54 -2.27
N GLN A 80 -18.08 -7.45 -2.91
CA GLN A 80 -17.27 -6.81 -3.95
C GLN A 80 -16.05 -6.13 -3.33
N VAL A 81 -14.90 -6.41 -3.90
CA VAL A 81 -13.61 -5.82 -3.51
C VAL A 81 -12.86 -5.40 -4.76
N TRP A 82 -11.98 -4.41 -4.64
CA TRP A 82 -11.03 -4.10 -5.70
C TRP A 82 -9.72 -4.86 -5.44
N ARG A 83 -9.14 -5.47 -6.47
CA ARG A 83 -7.87 -6.21 -6.39
C ARG A 83 -6.97 -5.91 -7.58
N ALA A 84 -5.66 -6.05 -7.35
CA ALA A 84 -4.69 -6.02 -8.43
C ALA A 84 -4.80 -7.28 -9.32
N MET A 85 -4.58 -7.11 -10.62
CA MET A 85 -4.57 -8.20 -11.61
C MET A 85 -3.19 -8.44 -12.21
N TRP A 86 -3.05 -9.60 -12.85
CA TRP A 86 -2.03 -9.83 -13.85
C TRP A 86 -2.53 -9.29 -15.20
N ASP A 87 -1.76 -8.43 -15.86
CA ASP A 87 -2.13 -7.86 -17.17
C ASP A 87 -1.78 -8.79 -18.35
N GLY A 88 -1.29 -10.00 -18.08
CA GLY A 88 -1.12 -11.05 -19.09
C GLY A 88 0.18 -10.95 -19.89
N GLU A 89 0.97 -9.90 -19.72
CA GLU A 89 2.34 -9.84 -20.21
C GLU A 89 3.30 -10.29 -19.09
N ASP A 90 4.22 -11.19 -19.41
CA ASP A 90 4.99 -12.00 -18.46
C ASP A 90 5.89 -11.26 -17.44
N ASN A 91 5.86 -9.92 -17.36
CA ASN A 91 6.84 -9.16 -16.57
C ASN A 91 6.32 -7.99 -15.73
N THR A 92 5.03 -7.63 -15.72
CA THR A 92 4.54 -6.51 -14.92
C THR A 92 3.78 -6.98 -13.69
N ARG A 93 4.53 -7.43 -12.68
CA ARG A 93 3.97 -7.60 -11.32
C ARG A 93 3.32 -6.28 -10.89
N PRO A 94 2.03 -6.28 -10.50
CA PRO A 94 1.39 -5.06 -10.04
C PRO A 94 2.14 -4.52 -8.83
N TYR A 95 2.39 -3.21 -8.84
CA TYR A 95 2.97 -2.51 -7.71
C TYR A 95 1.85 -2.15 -6.75
N VAL A 96 1.88 -2.68 -5.53
CA VAL A 96 1.01 -2.24 -4.42
C VAL A 96 1.91 -1.88 -3.26
N SER A 97 1.65 -0.72 -2.66
CA SER A 97 2.27 -0.30 -1.40
C SER A 97 1.25 0.40 -0.52
N VAL A 98 1.00 -0.13 0.67
CA VAL A 98 0.12 0.53 1.65
C VAL A 98 0.92 1.49 2.51
N ASN A 99 0.25 2.52 3.04
CA ASN A 99 0.88 3.40 4.00
C ASN A 99 1.01 2.70 5.37
N GLY A 100 2.25 2.42 5.79
CA GLY A 100 2.50 1.68 7.03
C GLY A 100 1.89 2.34 8.27
N THR A 101 1.80 3.67 8.29
CA THR A 101 1.20 4.42 9.41
C THR A 101 -0.33 4.37 9.46
N SER A 102 -0.98 3.80 8.44
CA SER A 102 -2.43 3.60 8.43
C SER A 102 -2.83 2.13 8.59
N ILE A 103 -1.87 1.24 8.87
CA ILE A 103 -2.19 -0.15 9.20
C ILE A 103 -2.72 -0.16 10.64
N ASP A 104 -3.88 -0.77 10.83
CA ASP A 104 -4.50 -0.88 12.15
C ASP A 104 -3.58 -1.65 13.11
N PRO A 105 -3.51 -1.25 14.39
CA PRO A 105 -2.72 -1.96 15.39
C PRO A 105 -3.17 -3.41 15.53
N ARG A 106 -2.22 -4.35 15.53
CA ARG A 106 -2.43 -5.78 15.76
C ARG A 106 -1.37 -6.32 16.70
N GLU A 107 -1.64 -7.43 17.37
CA GLU A 107 -0.67 -8.07 18.28
C GLU A 107 0.61 -8.50 17.54
N ASP A 108 0.49 -8.87 16.26
CA ASP A 108 1.58 -9.30 15.40
C ASP A 108 2.17 -8.16 14.52
N PHE A 109 1.69 -6.93 14.68
CA PHE A 109 2.14 -5.77 13.89
C PHE A 109 2.37 -4.54 14.77
N ASP A 110 3.64 -4.32 15.13
CA ASP A 110 4.09 -3.15 15.89
C ASP A 110 5.17 -2.38 15.09
N LEU A 111 4.87 -1.12 14.77
CA LEU A 111 5.79 -0.25 14.03
C LEU A 111 7.12 -0.04 14.75
N ARG A 112 7.13 -0.09 16.10
CA ARG A 112 8.36 0.01 16.90
C ARG A 112 9.27 -1.19 16.65
N VAL A 113 8.70 -2.39 16.62
CA VAL A 113 9.45 -3.62 16.34
C VAL A 113 10.06 -3.56 14.94
N LEU A 114 9.34 -3.02 13.95
CA LEU A 114 9.88 -2.88 12.59
C LEU A 114 11.12 -1.98 12.56
N THR A 115 11.15 -0.88 13.31
CA THR A 115 12.28 0.05 13.32
C THR A 115 13.42 -0.44 14.21
N GLU A 116 13.12 -0.92 15.43
CA GLU A 116 14.11 -1.41 16.40
C GLU A 116 14.84 -2.66 15.90
N GLU A 117 14.15 -3.55 15.19
CA GLU A 117 14.76 -4.74 14.58
C GLU A 117 15.33 -4.49 13.17
N LYS A 118 15.40 -3.23 12.73
CA LYS A 118 16.00 -2.86 11.43
C LYS A 118 15.32 -3.55 10.24
N ARG A 119 13.99 -3.66 10.29
CA ARG A 119 13.14 -4.15 9.20
C ARG A 119 12.64 -3.03 8.28
N VAL A 120 12.87 -1.77 8.65
CA VAL A 120 12.57 -0.57 7.85
C VAL A 120 13.84 -0.07 7.18
N GLN A 121 13.79 0.09 5.86
CA GLN A 121 14.85 0.71 5.08
C GLN A 121 14.54 2.20 4.84
N TYR A 122 15.48 3.07 5.16
CA TYR A 122 15.39 4.51 4.96
C TYR A 122 16.13 4.93 3.69
N PHE A 123 15.40 5.56 2.77
CA PHE A 123 15.89 6.09 1.51
C PHE A 123 16.11 7.59 1.59
N ASP A 124 17.18 8.07 0.98
CA ASP A 124 17.42 9.50 0.79
C ASP A 124 16.71 9.97 -0.49
N ASP A 125 15.45 10.36 -0.30
CA ASP A 125 14.62 10.99 -1.33
C ASP A 125 14.52 12.51 -1.14
N ARG A 126 15.35 13.09 -0.26
CA ARG A 126 15.40 14.55 -0.06
C ARG A 126 16.47 15.19 -0.93
N SER A 127 17.60 14.51 -1.15
CA SER A 127 18.68 15.08 -1.94
C SER A 127 18.24 15.45 -3.36
N GLU A 128 18.65 16.64 -3.79
CA GLU A 128 18.35 17.17 -5.12
C GLU A 128 19.08 16.35 -6.21
N PRO A 129 18.64 16.41 -7.47
CA PRO A 129 19.26 15.65 -8.56
C PRO A 129 20.77 15.88 -8.74
N GLU A 130 21.26 17.07 -8.38
CA GLU A 130 22.67 17.45 -8.44
C GLU A 130 23.47 17.00 -7.21
N GLU A 131 22.79 16.62 -6.12
CA GLU A 131 23.40 16.14 -4.89
C GLU A 131 23.63 14.62 -4.95
N LYS A 132 24.72 14.17 -4.32
CA LYS A 132 24.95 12.74 -4.15
C LYS A 132 24.00 12.21 -3.07
N ARG A 133 23.01 11.41 -3.48
CA ARG A 133 22.15 10.66 -2.55
C ARG A 133 22.97 9.79 -1.60
N GLU A 134 22.60 9.79 -0.33
CA GLU A 134 23.13 8.83 0.64
C GLU A 134 22.63 7.40 0.36
N ASP A 135 23.45 6.41 0.71
CA ASP A 135 23.07 5.00 0.55
C ASP A 135 21.88 4.65 1.47
N PRO A 136 20.99 3.73 1.04
CA PRO A 136 19.91 3.25 1.90
C PRO A 136 20.46 2.65 3.21
N ARG A 137 19.80 2.96 4.33
CA ARG A 137 20.22 2.49 5.66
C ARG A 137 19.06 1.97 6.49
N TRP A 138 19.37 1.26 7.57
CA TRP A 138 18.38 0.52 8.37
C TRP A 138 18.33 0.94 9.84
N ASP A 139 19.26 1.79 10.27
CA ASP A 139 19.42 2.19 11.66
C ASP A 139 18.54 3.39 12.04
N ARG A 140 18.40 4.37 11.15
CA ARG A 140 17.60 5.59 11.37
C ARG A 140 17.29 6.36 10.08
N PRO A 141 16.27 7.23 10.09
CA PRO A 141 15.96 8.12 8.97
C PRO A 141 17.14 9.01 8.59
N HIS A 142 17.21 9.38 7.30
CA HIS A 142 18.07 10.44 6.78
C HIS A 142 17.73 11.80 7.39
N TYR A 143 18.62 12.79 7.22
CA TYR A 143 18.36 14.13 7.75
C TYR A 143 17.04 14.69 7.19
N GLY A 144 16.14 15.13 8.10
CA GLY A 144 14.80 15.58 7.75
C GLY A 144 13.78 14.47 7.46
N GLY A 145 14.16 13.20 7.61
CA GLY A 145 13.26 12.05 7.51
C GLY A 145 12.44 11.80 8.78
N CYS A 146 11.54 10.83 8.71
CA CYS A 146 10.72 10.37 9.84
C CYS A 146 10.93 8.87 10.10
N TYR A 147 10.80 8.48 11.37
CA TYR A 147 10.65 7.08 11.77
C TYR A 147 9.28 6.55 11.40
#